data_AF-A0A7C3S8G9-F1
#
_entry.id   AF-A0A7C3S8G9-F1
#
_cell.length_a   1.000
_cell.length_b   1.000
_cell.length_c   1.000
_cell.angle_alpha   90.00
_cell.angle_beta   90.00
_cell.angle_gamma   90.00
#
_symmetry.space_group_name_H-M   'P 1'
#
loop_
_entity.id
_entity.type
_entity.pdbx_description
1 polymer ?
#
loop_
_entity_poly.entity_id
_entity_poly.type
_entity_poly.pdbx_seq_one_letter_code
_entity_poly.pdbx_strand_id
1 'polypeptide(L)'
;MPGLFARSVAVLSVLFGILFAIGMAVTTYCGLPPAFALAIALAVGLLQYLLSPWVIGLIYRIDWVRPEDVNPQLADALKRVCTFNGIAVPRFGVIQDGNPNAFTFGHYPGDARLVVTRGLLDMLDQSELEAVVAHELGHIVHWDFVVMTLASLVPLLLYTAYVATRDGGRSRRRESAAAVAALSYLAYVLSEYIVLLLSRTREYYADEFAAYTTQNPNALSVGLVKVCYGLASSNQANENQRRPSLSSVVRHLGIFDPKWAASLAMASAAAAGNGTVTRDSVADAMRWDLWNPWALVYELGSSHPLPAKRLKALSRVAIALGQTPVYDLSEPRPESYWDEFVGDLLVAAMPGVGFVVGLGALAYLAQAGLVVAGIGALFLCVGAGLVIRLLKSYPNGPYAARSVESLVREPKVSGVRCIPCRLQGRIIGRGIPGLFYSKDLVLRDGSGFITLDYRQPLRILDWLFGAFLAHKTIGEDAVAYGWYRRSPRPYVELLSVSLKGGGELRCHTYLCARTVAWGCCALGAGVLLAAVAL
;
A
#
# COMPACT_ATOMS: atom_id res chain seq x y z
N MET A 1 27.82 -3.78 -1.77
CA MET A 1 28.57 -2.86 -2.69
C MET A 1 28.48 -1.40 -2.20
N PRO A 2 29.45 -0.48 -2.43
CA PRO A 2 29.40 0.90 -1.89
C PRO A 2 28.26 1.77 -2.42
N GLY A 3 27.62 1.40 -3.54
CA GLY A 3 26.60 2.21 -4.21
C GLY A 3 25.29 2.42 -3.44
N LEU A 4 24.78 1.44 -2.68
CA LEU A 4 23.49 1.59 -1.97
C LEU A 4 23.61 2.47 -0.72
N PHE A 5 24.72 2.35 0.00
CA PHE A 5 25.05 3.25 1.11
C PHE A 5 25.24 4.69 0.60
N ALA A 6 26.04 4.89 -0.46
CA ALA A 6 26.24 6.20 -1.06
C ALA A 6 24.93 6.85 -1.57
N ARG A 7 24.02 6.06 -2.16
CA ARG A 7 22.67 6.52 -2.54
C ARG A 7 21.86 6.95 -1.32
N SER A 8 21.87 6.17 -0.24
CA SER A 8 21.15 6.51 1.00
C SER A 8 21.65 7.83 1.59
N VAL A 9 22.98 8.01 1.66
CA VAL A 9 23.63 9.26 2.13
C VAL A 9 23.27 10.44 1.21
N ALA A 10 23.37 10.28 -0.11
CA ALA A 10 23.03 11.34 -1.06
C ALA A 10 21.55 11.78 -0.94
N VAL A 11 20.64 10.82 -0.79
CA VAL A 11 19.20 11.07 -0.59
C VAL A 11 18.94 11.84 0.70
N LEU A 12 19.56 11.44 1.83
CA LEU A 12 19.46 12.17 3.08
C LEU A 12 20.02 13.60 2.97
N SER A 13 21.17 13.79 2.32
CA SER A 13 21.78 15.11 2.14
C SER A 13 20.89 16.08 1.34
N VAL A 14 20.27 15.61 0.25
CA VAL A 14 19.31 16.41 -0.53
C VAL A 14 18.09 16.79 0.32
N LEU A 15 17.54 15.80 1.02
CA LEU A 15 16.35 15.95 1.86
C LEU A 15 16.59 16.96 3.01
N PHE A 16 17.66 16.83 3.78
CA PHE A 16 18.01 17.81 4.83
C PHE A 16 18.42 19.18 4.25
N GLY A 17 19.00 19.24 3.05
CA GLY A 17 19.30 20.50 2.36
C GLY A 17 18.03 21.30 2.00
N ILE A 18 16.99 20.62 1.49
CA ILE A 18 15.68 21.23 1.20
C ILE A 18 15.03 21.75 2.49
N LEU A 19 15.07 20.96 3.58
CA LEU A 19 14.58 21.39 4.88
C LEU A 19 15.28 22.67 5.37
N PHE A 20 16.61 22.69 5.32
CA PHE A 20 17.40 23.82 5.80
C PHE A 20 17.07 25.12 5.06
N ALA A 21 17.00 25.06 3.71
CA ALA A 21 16.67 26.22 2.89
C ALA A 21 15.30 26.84 3.24
N ILE A 22 14.29 26.00 3.48
CA ILE A 22 12.92 26.47 3.75
C ILE A 22 12.72 26.85 5.21
N GLY A 23 13.36 26.13 6.15
CA GLY A 23 13.42 26.53 7.55
C GLY A 23 13.97 27.95 7.70
N MET A 24 15.07 28.26 7.02
CA MET A 24 15.66 29.61 6.98
C MET A 24 14.70 30.66 6.40
N ALA A 25 13.98 30.34 5.32
CA ALA A 25 13.00 31.25 4.72
C ALA A 25 11.83 31.57 5.68
N VAL A 26 11.29 30.55 6.35
CA VAL A 26 10.15 30.68 7.28
C VAL A 26 10.55 31.43 8.55
N THR A 27 11.72 31.13 9.13
CA THR A 27 12.18 31.80 10.36
C THR A 27 12.47 33.28 10.10
N THR A 28 13.08 33.60 8.95
CA THR A 28 13.27 34.98 8.48
C THR A 28 11.95 35.71 8.25
N TYR A 29 10.93 35.03 7.71
CA TYR A 29 9.59 35.59 7.51
C TYR A 29 8.86 35.87 8.82
N CYS A 30 8.83 34.90 9.75
CA CYS A 30 8.11 34.99 11.03
C CYS A 30 8.81 35.89 12.07
N GLY A 31 10.04 36.34 11.83
CA GLY A 31 10.85 37.06 12.83
C GLY A 31 11.25 36.18 14.02
N LEU A 32 11.15 34.86 13.89
CA LEU A 32 11.52 33.89 14.92
C LEU A 32 13.00 33.51 14.75
N PRO A 33 13.77 33.37 15.84
CA PRO A 33 15.14 32.86 15.73
C PRO A 33 15.12 31.43 15.15
N PRO A 34 15.98 31.09 14.17
CA PRO A 34 15.99 29.76 13.55
C PRO A 34 16.08 28.59 14.54
N ALA A 35 16.75 28.82 15.67
CA ALA A 35 16.84 27.88 16.78
C ALA A 35 15.48 27.44 17.35
N PHE A 36 14.45 28.30 17.36
CA PHE A 36 13.14 27.97 17.92
C PHE A 36 12.35 27.00 17.03
N ALA A 37 12.37 27.22 15.71
CA ALA A 37 11.76 26.29 14.76
C ALA A 37 12.47 24.93 14.78
N LEU A 38 13.80 24.93 14.85
CA LEU A 38 14.61 23.71 15.01
C LEU A 38 14.34 22.99 16.35
N ALA A 39 14.13 23.73 17.44
CA ALA A 39 13.80 23.14 18.74
C ALA A 39 12.44 22.44 18.73
N ILE A 40 11.39 23.08 18.17
CA ILE A 40 10.08 22.43 18.00
C ILE A 40 10.20 21.21 17.09
N ALA A 41 10.96 21.33 16.00
CA ALA A 41 11.19 20.25 15.05
C ALA A 41 11.79 19.01 15.69
N LEU A 42 12.88 19.19 16.44
CA LEU A 42 13.55 18.13 17.18
C LEU A 42 12.67 17.58 18.30
N ALA A 43 11.89 18.42 18.99
CA ALA A 43 10.98 17.98 20.05
C ALA A 43 9.85 17.09 19.50
N VAL A 44 9.20 17.47 18.39
CA VAL A 44 8.15 16.66 17.76
C VAL A 44 8.73 15.37 17.18
N GLY A 45 9.90 15.44 16.51
CA GLY A 45 10.59 14.28 15.98
C GLY A 45 11.02 13.27 17.06
N LEU A 46 11.58 13.76 18.16
CA LEU A 46 11.95 12.95 19.32
C LEU A 46 10.71 12.33 19.98
N LEU A 47 9.62 13.09 20.14
CA LEU A 47 8.36 12.58 20.69
C LEU A 47 7.77 11.47 19.80
N GLN A 48 7.75 11.67 18.48
CA GLN A 48 7.29 10.66 17.52
C GLN A 48 8.16 9.39 17.59
N TYR A 49 9.48 9.53 17.61
CA TYR A 49 10.43 8.43 17.75
C TYR A 49 10.14 7.61 19.02
N LEU A 50 10.15 8.26 20.19
CA LEU A 50 9.95 7.66 21.52
C LEU A 50 8.59 6.98 21.70
N LEU A 51 7.53 7.53 21.09
CA LEU A 51 6.19 6.95 21.18
C LEU A 51 5.94 5.84 20.15
N SER A 52 6.74 5.74 19.09
CA SER A 52 6.39 4.87 17.95
C SER A 52 6.27 3.37 18.29
N PRO A 53 7.18 2.71 19.05
CA PRO A 53 7.03 1.29 19.36
C PRO A 53 5.93 1.02 20.38
N TRP A 54 5.62 1.98 21.25
CA TRP A 54 4.49 1.92 22.17
C TRP A 54 3.16 1.97 21.41
N VAL A 55 3.03 2.90 20.46
CA VAL A 55 1.86 3.00 19.57
C VAL A 55 1.66 1.71 18.74
N ILE A 56 2.74 1.11 18.21
CA ILE A 56 2.65 -0.18 17.48
C ILE A 56 2.14 -1.29 18.41
N GLY A 57 2.65 -1.36 19.65
CA GLY A 57 2.20 -2.33 20.65
C GLY A 57 0.75 -2.16 21.14
N LEU A 58 0.14 -0.98 20.93
CA LEU A 58 -1.29 -0.74 21.17
C LEU A 58 -2.16 -1.12 19.96
N ILE A 59 -1.64 -0.94 18.74
CA ILE A 59 -2.39 -1.15 17.49
C ILE A 59 -2.43 -2.62 17.10
N TYR A 60 -1.31 -3.34 17.24
CA TYR A 60 -1.18 -4.74 16.85
C TYR A 60 -1.30 -5.68 18.05
N ARG A 61 -2.11 -6.73 17.91
CA ARG A 61 -2.19 -7.82 18.88
C ARG A 61 -1.09 -8.83 18.61
N ILE A 62 0.03 -8.66 19.31
CA ILE A 62 1.25 -9.47 19.18
C ILE A 62 1.39 -10.36 20.41
N ASP A 63 1.42 -11.67 20.20
CA ASP A 63 1.77 -12.64 21.23
C ASP A 63 3.31 -12.70 21.32
N TRP A 64 3.86 -12.22 22.43
CA TRP A 64 5.31 -12.24 22.66
C TRP A 64 5.73 -13.62 23.16
N VAL A 65 6.50 -14.33 22.33
CA VAL A 65 6.89 -15.74 22.54
C VAL A 65 8.40 -15.90 22.35
N ARG A 66 8.97 -17.03 22.79
CA ARG A 66 10.37 -17.33 22.48
C ARG A 66 10.45 -17.89 21.05
N PRO A 67 11.45 -17.51 20.23
CA PRO A 67 11.62 -18.09 18.90
C PRO A 67 11.63 -19.63 18.91
N GLU A 68 12.22 -20.23 19.95
CA GLU A 68 12.34 -21.67 20.14
C GLU A 68 11.00 -22.38 20.28
N ASP A 69 10.01 -21.72 20.91
CA ASP A 69 8.66 -22.25 21.12
C ASP A 69 7.85 -22.29 19.80
N VAL A 70 8.30 -21.53 18.78
CA VAL A 70 7.64 -21.39 17.48
C VAL A 70 8.32 -22.27 16.43
N ASN A 71 9.64 -22.15 16.31
CA ASN A 71 10.46 -22.91 15.37
C ASN A 71 11.94 -22.90 15.85
N PRO A 72 12.46 -24.02 16.39
CA PRO A 72 13.83 -24.10 16.89
C PRO A 72 14.91 -23.80 15.83
N GLN A 73 14.71 -24.23 14.58
CA GLN A 73 15.68 -23.99 13.50
C GLN A 73 15.76 -22.50 13.14
N LEU A 74 14.61 -21.82 13.11
CA LEU A 74 14.54 -20.36 12.95
C LEU A 74 15.18 -19.63 14.13
N ALA A 75 14.97 -20.10 15.37
CA ALA A 75 15.60 -19.53 16.56
C ALA A 75 17.12 -19.57 16.47
N ASP A 76 17.68 -20.69 16.02
CA ASP A 76 19.13 -20.84 15.83
C ASP A 76 19.65 -19.99 14.66
N ALA A 77 18.91 -19.90 13.55
CA ALA A 77 19.24 -18.99 12.46
C ALA A 77 19.31 -17.53 12.93
N LEU A 78 18.27 -17.08 13.64
CA LEU A 78 18.19 -15.74 14.20
C LEU A 78 19.34 -15.47 15.18
N LYS A 79 19.68 -16.41 16.07
CA LYS A 79 20.86 -16.30 16.96
C LYS A 79 22.17 -16.18 16.18
N ARG A 80 22.39 -17.02 15.15
CA ARG A 80 23.60 -16.98 14.31
C ARG A 80 23.77 -15.60 13.66
N VAL A 81 22.71 -15.09 13.04
CA VAL A 81 22.73 -13.76 12.38
C VAL A 81 22.97 -12.64 13.37
N CYS A 82 22.30 -12.66 14.53
CA CYS A 82 22.48 -11.63 15.55
C CYS A 82 23.91 -11.62 16.12
N THR A 83 24.46 -12.81 16.40
CA THR A 83 25.83 -13.00 16.90
C THR A 83 26.87 -12.50 15.92
N PHE A 84 26.74 -12.88 14.64
CA PHE A 84 27.68 -12.47 13.59
C PHE A 84 27.70 -10.95 13.37
N ASN A 85 26.55 -10.29 13.49
CA ASN A 85 26.42 -8.84 13.31
C ASN A 85 26.59 -8.03 14.61
N GLY A 86 26.89 -8.67 15.74
CA GLY A 86 27.08 -7.99 17.02
C GLY A 86 25.84 -7.29 17.58
N ILE A 87 24.62 -7.74 17.20
CA ILE A 87 23.35 -7.19 17.68
C ILE A 87 22.67 -8.12 18.69
N ALA A 88 21.83 -7.55 19.54
CA ALA A 88 20.97 -8.34 20.42
C ALA A 88 19.93 -9.13 19.61
N VAL A 89 19.56 -10.30 20.10
CA VAL A 89 18.40 -11.06 19.60
C VAL A 89 17.14 -10.21 19.80
N PRO A 90 16.44 -9.78 18.72
CA PRO A 90 15.24 -8.97 18.86
C PRO A 90 14.12 -9.74 19.57
N ARG A 91 13.27 -9.00 20.30
CA ARG A 91 12.10 -9.61 20.95
C ARG A 91 11.13 -10.14 19.89
N PHE A 92 10.89 -11.44 19.92
CA PHE A 92 10.09 -12.13 18.90
C PHE A 92 8.60 -12.13 19.25
N GLY A 93 7.75 -11.91 18.26
CA GLY A 93 6.30 -11.89 18.40
C GLY A 93 5.58 -12.61 17.27
N VAL A 94 4.44 -13.22 17.59
CA VAL A 94 3.55 -13.87 16.62
C VAL A 94 2.19 -13.17 16.63
N ILE A 95 1.67 -12.84 15.45
CA ILE A 95 0.30 -12.37 15.27
C ILE A 95 -0.56 -13.56 14.79
N GLN A 96 -1.64 -13.87 15.52
CA GLN A 96 -2.61 -14.93 15.17
C GLN A 96 -3.57 -14.48 14.06
N ASP A 97 -3.03 -14.20 12.87
CA ASP A 97 -3.77 -13.88 11.66
C ASP A 97 -3.31 -14.85 10.55
N GLY A 98 -4.26 -15.46 9.84
CA GLY A 98 -4.01 -16.36 8.71
C GLY A 98 -3.65 -15.60 7.43
N ASN A 99 -3.05 -14.42 7.59
CA ASN A 99 -2.63 -13.52 6.55
C ASN A 99 -1.15 -13.18 6.89
N PRO A 100 -0.17 -13.71 6.13
CA PRO A 100 1.26 -13.78 6.46
C PRO A 100 1.87 -12.40 6.54
N ASN A 101 2.78 -12.13 7.45
CA ASN A 101 3.53 -10.89 7.41
C ASN A 101 4.81 -11.11 8.22
N ALA A 102 5.87 -10.41 7.84
CA ALA A 102 6.99 -10.14 8.71
C ALA A 102 7.12 -8.62 8.81
N PHE A 103 7.47 -8.11 9.98
CA PHE A 103 7.94 -6.73 10.11
C PHE A 103 8.75 -6.57 11.38
N THR A 104 9.64 -5.59 11.36
CA THR A 104 10.44 -5.18 12.50
C THR A 104 10.13 -3.76 12.94
N PHE A 105 10.28 -3.50 14.24
CA PHE A 105 10.13 -2.16 14.79
C PHE A 105 10.91 -1.99 16.10
N GLY A 106 11.31 -0.76 16.38
CA GLY A 106 12.07 -0.40 17.57
C GLY A 106 12.61 1.02 17.42
N HIS A 107 13.41 1.43 18.39
CA HIS A 107 14.19 2.66 18.34
C HIS A 107 15.58 2.37 17.76
N TYR A 108 16.23 1.31 18.26
CA TYR A 108 17.59 0.91 17.91
C TYR A 108 17.75 -0.62 17.99
N PRO A 109 18.86 -1.22 17.50
CA PRO A 109 18.99 -2.69 17.43
C PRO A 109 18.86 -3.41 18.78
N GLY A 110 19.21 -2.76 19.89
CA GLY A 110 19.12 -3.34 21.23
C GLY A 110 17.72 -3.35 21.84
N ASP A 111 16.74 -2.63 21.27
CA ASP A 111 15.31 -2.73 21.65
C ASP A 111 14.43 -3.24 20.50
N ALA A 112 15.04 -3.72 19.42
CA ALA A 112 14.32 -4.21 18.24
C ALA A 112 13.35 -5.34 18.57
N ARG A 113 12.20 -5.32 17.90
CA ARG A 113 11.16 -6.34 17.93
C ARG A 113 10.99 -6.88 16.52
N LEU A 114 10.89 -8.19 16.38
CA LEU A 114 10.62 -8.87 15.13
C LEU A 114 9.31 -9.62 15.27
N VAL A 115 8.35 -9.31 14.39
CA VAL A 115 7.01 -9.91 14.41
C VAL A 115 6.77 -10.66 13.13
N VAL A 116 6.38 -11.92 13.28
CA VAL A 116 5.81 -12.73 12.19
C VAL A 116 4.31 -12.92 12.45
N THR A 117 3.56 -13.37 11.45
CA THR A 117 2.19 -13.86 11.66
C THR A 117 2.14 -15.38 11.53
N ARG A 118 1.08 -16.00 12.07
CA ARG A 118 0.85 -17.45 11.91
C ARG A 118 0.82 -17.86 10.45
N GLY A 119 0.19 -17.05 9.59
CA GLY A 119 0.23 -17.28 8.15
C GLY A 119 1.64 -17.40 7.57
N LEU A 120 2.60 -16.55 7.97
CA LEU A 120 3.93 -16.59 7.37
C LEU A 120 4.64 -17.92 7.68
N LEU A 121 4.44 -18.40 8.91
CA LEU A 121 4.96 -19.66 9.41
C LEU A 121 4.31 -20.89 8.74
N ASP A 122 3.04 -20.79 8.34
CA ASP A 122 2.27 -21.89 7.72
C ASP A 122 2.57 -22.10 6.22
N MET A 123 3.34 -21.21 5.59
CA MET A 123 3.45 -21.17 4.13
C MET A 123 4.86 -20.98 3.58
N LEU A 124 5.77 -20.38 4.35
CA LEU A 124 7.19 -20.39 3.99
C LEU A 124 7.82 -21.70 4.44
N ASP A 125 8.50 -22.37 3.53
CA ASP A 125 9.38 -23.48 3.88
C ASP A 125 10.57 -22.95 4.70
N GLN A 126 11.23 -23.80 5.50
CA GLN A 126 12.24 -23.38 6.47
C GLN A 126 13.29 -22.40 5.91
N SER A 127 13.84 -22.69 4.74
CA SER A 127 14.86 -21.85 4.09
C SER A 127 14.31 -20.50 3.61
N GLU A 128 13.06 -20.45 3.18
CA GLU A 128 12.38 -19.21 2.76
C GLU A 128 12.03 -18.35 3.99
N LEU A 129 11.60 -18.99 5.08
CA LEU A 129 11.31 -18.34 6.36
C LEU A 129 12.57 -17.74 6.98
N GLU A 130 13.68 -18.49 6.99
CA GLU A 130 15.00 -17.98 7.38
C GLU A 130 15.44 -16.80 6.51
N ALA A 131 15.19 -16.84 5.20
CA ALA A 131 15.54 -15.76 4.29
C ALA A 131 14.69 -14.48 4.49
N VAL A 132 13.39 -14.61 4.71
CA VAL A 132 12.51 -13.48 5.04
C VAL A 132 12.82 -12.90 6.41
N VAL A 133 13.13 -13.73 7.41
CA VAL A 133 13.57 -13.25 8.73
C VAL A 133 14.97 -12.62 8.66
N ALA A 134 15.87 -13.10 7.80
CA ALA A 134 17.15 -12.44 7.56
C ALA A 134 16.99 -11.06 6.88
N HIS A 135 15.99 -10.89 6.01
CA HIS A 135 15.64 -9.58 5.42
C HIS A 135 15.20 -8.59 6.52
N GLU A 136 14.30 -9.01 7.40
CA GLU A 136 13.89 -8.23 8.57
C GLU A 136 15.04 -7.90 9.52
N LEU A 137 15.93 -8.85 9.80
CA LEU A 137 17.16 -8.60 10.57
C LEU A 137 18.08 -7.60 9.86
N GLY A 138 18.07 -7.54 8.52
CA GLY A 138 18.80 -6.53 7.75
C GLY A 138 18.36 -5.11 8.07
N HIS A 139 17.06 -4.85 8.21
CA HIS A 139 16.56 -3.53 8.64
C HIS A 139 17.02 -3.16 10.06
N ILE A 140 17.13 -4.15 10.95
CA ILE A 140 17.68 -3.96 12.30
C ILE A 140 19.18 -3.64 12.23
N VAL A 141 19.98 -4.49 11.57
CA VAL A 141 21.44 -4.33 11.45
C VAL A 141 21.83 -3.00 10.83
N HIS A 142 21.10 -2.53 9.81
CA HIS A 142 21.41 -1.30 9.11
C HIS A 142 20.77 -0.03 9.71
N TRP A 143 20.12 -0.13 10.88
CA TRP A 143 19.50 1.00 11.62
C TRP A 143 18.36 1.71 10.86
N ASP A 144 17.54 0.98 10.11
CA ASP A 144 16.49 1.54 9.25
C ASP A 144 15.48 2.39 10.01
N PHE A 145 15.15 2.03 11.25
CA PHE A 145 14.24 2.81 12.11
C PHE A 145 14.73 4.25 12.28
N VAL A 146 16.03 4.45 12.55
CA VAL A 146 16.62 5.78 12.73
C VAL A 146 16.77 6.50 11.39
N VAL A 147 17.25 5.81 10.36
CA VAL A 147 17.43 6.36 9.01
C VAL A 147 16.09 6.88 8.45
N MET A 148 15.03 6.08 8.53
CA MET A 148 13.71 6.44 8.04
C MET A 148 13.01 7.46 8.94
N THR A 149 13.17 7.39 10.27
CA THR A 149 12.64 8.43 11.17
C THR A 149 13.24 9.80 10.86
N LEU A 150 14.57 9.88 10.75
CA LEU A 150 15.27 11.12 10.39
C LEU A 150 14.83 11.64 9.02
N ALA A 151 14.66 10.76 8.04
CA ALA A 151 14.17 11.14 6.71
C ALA A 151 12.72 11.69 6.76
N SER A 152 11.83 11.04 7.53
CA SER A 152 10.43 11.46 7.71
C SER A 152 10.26 12.77 8.47
N LEU A 153 11.28 13.28 9.18
CA LEU A 153 11.22 14.61 9.80
C LEU A 153 11.12 15.71 8.74
N VAL A 154 11.77 15.57 7.58
CA VAL A 154 11.78 16.64 6.57
C VAL A 154 10.39 16.97 6.01
N PRO A 155 9.61 16.03 5.45
CA PRO A 155 8.27 16.34 4.95
C PRO A 155 7.36 16.90 6.05
N LEU A 156 7.41 16.34 7.26
CA LEU A 156 6.67 16.86 8.42
C LEU A 156 6.96 18.34 8.64
N LEU A 157 8.24 18.72 8.63
CA LEU A 157 8.66 20.09 8.90
C LEU A 157 8.35 21.05 7.74
N LEU A 158 8.54 20.61 6.50
CA LEU A 158 8.13 21.37 5.31
C LEU A 158 6.62 21.60 5.27
N TYR A 159 5.83 20.64 5.74
CA TYR A 159 4.39 20.81 5.92
C TYR A 159 4.06 21.79 7.05
N THR A 160 4.74 21.73 8.20
CA THR A 160 4.55 22.75 9.26
C THR A 160 4.93 24.16 8.81
N ALA A 161 5.99 24.29 8.00
CA ALA A 161 6.41 25.53 7.36
C ALA A 161 5.32 26.09 6.43
N TYR A 162 4.72 25.24 5.60
CA TYR A 162 3.57 25.59 4.77
C TYR A 162 2.37 26.06 5.62
N VAL A 163 1.98 25.31 6.66
CA VAL A 163 0.85 25.68 7.52
C VAL A 163 1.10 26.98 8.29
N ALA A 164 2.31 27.21 8.79
CA ALA A 164 2.68 28.44 9.49
C ALA A 164 2.67 29.68 8.58
N THR A 165 2.97 29.52 7.28
CA THR A 165 3.10 30.66 6.35
C THR A 165 1.84 30.93 5.51
N ARG A 166 0.98 29.93 5.26
CA ARG A 166 -0.25 30.11 4.47
C ARG A 166 -1.26 31.08 5.11
N ASP A 167 -1.36 31.08 6.44
CA ASP A 167 -2.41 31.82 7.19
C ASP A 167 -1.92 33.19 7.70
N GLY A 168 -0.63 33.52 7.57
CA GLY A 168 0.00 34.77 8.05
C GLY A 168 -0.40 36.05 7.30
N GLY A 169 -1.34 35.96 6.34
CA GLY A 169 -1.67 37.00 5.35
C GLY A 169 -2.40 38.26 5.83
N ARG A 170 -2.36 38.60 7.12
CA ARG A 170 -3.06 39.78 7.70
C ARG A 170 -2.23 41.08 7.73
N SER A 171 -1.04 41.11 7.14
CA SER A 171 -0.13 42.27 7.14
C SER A 171 0.46 42.58 5.74
N ARG A 172 1.25 43.67 5.64
CA ARG A 172 1.83 44.22 4.39
C ARG A 172 2.76 43.29 3.58
N ARG A 173 2.95 42.03 3.99
CA ARG A 173 3.85 41.04 3.34
C ARG A 173 3.10 39.86 2.68
N ARG A 174 1.88 40.08 2.18
CA ARG A 174 0.99 39.01 1.67
C ARG A 174 1.57 38.22 0.50
N GLU A 175 2.22 38.88 -0.46
CA GLU A 175 2.81 38.21 -1.64
C GLU A 175 4.01 37.33 -1.28
N SER A 176 4.91 37.84 -0.42
CA SER A 176 6.04 37.06 0.10
C SER A 176 5.57 35.84 0.90
N ALA A 177 4.50 35.98 1.69
CA ALA A 177 3.90 34.87 2.44
C ALA A 177 3.37 33.77 1.51
N ALA A 178 2.64 34.15 0.45
CA ALA A 178 2.11 33.22 -0.53
C ALA A 178 3.24 32.47 -1.28
N ALA A 179 4.32 33.17 -1.65
CA ALA A 179 5.48 32.55 -2.29
C ALA A 179 6.19 31.54 -1.38
N VAL A 180 6.44 31.89 -0.11
CA VAL A 180 7.08 30.97 0.86
C VAL A 180 6.17 29.77 1.16
N ALA A 181 4.86 29.96 1.28
CA ALA A 181 3.90 28.87 1.47
C ALA A 181 3.88 27.92 0.26
N ALA A 182 3.82 28.47 -0.96
CA ALA A 182 3.85 27.66 -2.18
C ALA A 182 5.15 26.86 -2.33
N LEU A 183 6.31 27.47 -2.06
CA LEU A 183 7.60 26.80 -2.08
C LEU A 183 7.70 25.71 -1.01
N SER A 184 7.23 25.99 0.21
CA SER A 184 7.19 25.02 1.32
C SER A 184 6.33 23.81 0.98
N TYR A 185 5.17 24.03 0.36
CA TYR A 185 4.28 22.95 -0.07
C TYR A 185 4.86 22.11 -1.23
N LEU A 186 5.45 22.76 -2.24
CA LEU A 186 6.13 22.07 -3.34
C LEU A 186 7.29 21.19 -2.83
N ALA A 187 8.08 21.72 -1.91
CA ALA A 187 9.18 21.00 -1.29
C ALA A 187 8.71 19.87 -0.37
N TYR A 188 7.63 20.06 0.38
CA TYR A 188 6.97 18.97 1.13
C TYR A 188 6.61 17.81 0.19
N VAL A 189 5.88 18.09 -0.90
CA VAL A 189 5.50 17.07 -1.91
C VAL A 189 6.74 16.40 -2.51
N LEU A 190 7.79 17.15 -2.85
CA LEU A 190 9.04 16.57 -3.37
C LEU A 190 9.72 15.69 -2.32
N SER A 191 9.77 16.12 -1.06
CA SER A 191 10.42 15.38 0.02
C SER A 191 9.72 14.06 0.35
N GLU A 192 8.39 13.99 0.25
CA GLU A 192 7.64 12.72 0.34
C GLU A 192 8.15 11.70 -0.69
N TYR A 193 8.25 12.09 -1.96
CA TYR A 193 8.80 11.19 -3.00
C TYR A 193 10.26 10.80 -2.78
N ILE A 194 11.06 11.67 -2.14
CA ILE A 194 12.45 11.40 -1.77
C ILE A 194 12.53 10.41 -0.60
N VAL A 195 11.67 10.52 0.43
CA VAL A 195 11.55 9.54 1.53
C VAL A 195 11.11 8.18 0.97
N LEU A 196 10.13 8.15 0.07
CA LEU A 196 9.72 6.92 -0.60
C LEU A 196 10.86 6.30 -1.43
N LEU A 197 11.69 7.11 -2.11
CA LEU A 197 12.89 6.62 -2.80
C LEU A 197 13.94 6.06 -1.84
N LEU A 198 14.13 6.67 -0.66
CA LEU A 198 15.02 6.14 0.37
C LEU A 198 14.51 4.77 0.84
N SER A 199 13.23 4.68 1.20
CA SER A 199 12.56 3.44 1.61
C SER A 199 12.80 2.33 0.60
N ARG A 200 12.54 2.60 -0.70
CA ARG A 200 12.78 1.62 -1.76
C ARG A 200 14.26 1.21 -1.90
N THR A 201 15.19 2.11 -1.56
CA THR A 201 16.63 1.81 -1.56
C THR A 201 17.03 0.93 -0.38
N ARG A 202 16.38 1.10 0.78
CA ARG A 202 16.58 0.26 1.97
C ARG A 202 16.14 -1.18 1.75
N GLU A 203 15.02 -1.39 1.09
CA GLU A 203 14.52 -2.71 0.70
C GLU A 203 15.56 -3.54 -0.07
N TYR A 204 16.19 -2.95 -1.08
CA TYR A 204 17.27 -3.62 -1.84
C TYR A 204 18.49 -3.93 -0.97
N TYR A 205 18.74 -3.16 0.08
CA TYR A 205 19.88 -3.36 0.98
C TYR A 205 19.59 -4.47 2.01
N ALA A 206 18.34 -4.59 2.48
CA ALA A 206 17.86 -5.72 3.26
C ALA A 206 17.79 -7.02 2.43
N ASP A 207 17.40 -6.94 1.14
CA ASP A 207 17.49 -8.06 0.17
C ASP A 207 18.94 -8.53 -0.05
N GLU A 208 19.89 -7.59 -0.26
CA GLU A 208 21.32 -7.90 -0.41
C GLU A 208 21.86 -8.58 0.87
N PHE A 209 21.53 -8.04 2.05
CA PHE A 209 21.94 -8.61 3.33
C PHE A 209 21.38 -10.02 3.57
N ALA A 210 20.09 -10.24 3.33
CA ALA A 210 19.46 -11.54 3.49
C ALA A 210 20.08 -12.60 2.56
N ALA A 211 20.31 -12.24 1.30
CA ALA A 211 20.93 -13.12 0.32
C ALA A 211 22.36 -13.54 0.71
N TYR A 212 23.20 -12.60 1.17
CA TYR A 212 24.56 -12.91 1.61
C TYR A 212 24.60 -13.61 2.98
N THR A 213 23.70 -13.28 3.90
CA THR A 213 23.67 -13.87 5.24
C THR A 213 23.18 -15.31 5.23
N THR A 214 22.19 -15.63 4.39
CA THR A 214 21.69 -17.01 4.21
C THR A 214 22.46 -17.81 3.16
N GLN A 215 23.29 -17.14 2.34
CA GLN A 215 23.85 -17.69 1.10
C GLN A 215 22.79 -18.26 0.14
N ASN A 216 21.54 -17.79 0.22
CA ASN A 216 20.40 -18.35 -0.51
C ASN A 216 19.42 -17.26 -1.04
N PRO A 217 19.85 -16.40 -1.99
CA PRO A 217 18.98 -15.44 -2.67
C PRO A 217 17.76 -16.08 -3.34
N ASN A 218 17.86 -17.36 -3.71
CA ASN A 218 16.77 -18.11 -4.33
C ASN A 218 15.63 -18.39 -3.34
N ALA A 219 15.92 -18.76 -2.09
CA ALA A 219 14.89 -18.93 -1.06
C ALA A 219 14.15 -17.62 -0.75
N LEU A 220 14.87 -16.48 -0.68
CA LEU A 220 14.21 -15.17 -0.56
C LEU A 220 13.34 -14.86 -1.77
N SER A 221 13.80 -15.23 -2.98
CA SER A 221 13.04 -15.00 -4.21
C SER A 221 11.72 -15.78 -4.22
N VAL A 222 11.72 -17.06 -3.83
CA VAL A 222 10.49 -17.86 -3.74
C VAL A 222 9.57 -17.33 -2.63
N GLY A 223 10.13 -17.02 -1.45
CA GLY A 223 9.37 -16.43 -0.36
C GLY A 223 8.69 -15.11 -0.77
N LEU A 224 9.42 -14.21 -1.43
CA LEU A 224 8.89 -12.95 -1.94
C LEU A 224 7.79 -13.14 -2.99
N VAL A 225 7.92 -14.15 -3.87
CA VAL A 225 6.87 -14.50 -4.84
C VAL A 225 5.60 -14.95 -4.14
N LYS A 226 5.72 -15.94 -3.24
CA LYS A 226 4.59 -16.46 -2.47
C LYS A 226 3.88 -15.30 -1.75
N VAL A 227 4.68 -14.43 -1.12
CA VAL A 227 4.26 -13.26 -0.35
C VAL A 227 3.52 -12.21 -1.18
N CYS A 228 4.12 -11.71 -2.25
CA CYS A 228 3.59 -10.55 -2.97
C CYS A 228 2.52 -10.87 -4.01
N TYR A 229 2.47 -12.08 -4.59
CA TYR A 229 1.62 -12.32 -5.77
C TYR A 229 0.28 -12.99 -5.51
N GLY A 230 0.12 -13.84 -4.49
CA GLY A 230 -1.03 -14.73 -4.42
C GLY A 230 -0.68 -16.20 -4.26
N LEU A 231 0.54 -16.59 -4.63
CA LEU A 231 0.77 -17.91 -5.20
C LEU A 231 1.59 -18.78 -4.25
N ALA A 232 0.95 -19.66 -3.48
CA ALA A 232 1.68 -20.68 -2.72
C ALA A 232 1.67 -22.02 -3.46
N SER A 233 2.82 -22.68 -3.47
CA SER A 233 2.93 -24.10 -3.80
C SER A 233 2.85 -24.89 -2.48
N SER A 234 2.08 -25.98 -2.46
CA SER A 234 1.63 -26.61 -1.21
C SER A 234 2.63 -27.59 -0.59
N ASN A 235 2.84 -27.46 0.72
CA ASN A 235 3.05 -28.57 1.67
C ASN A 235 2.34 -28.21 2.99
N GLN A 236 1.89 -29.20 3.78
CA GLN A 236 0.78 -29.06 4.75
C GLN A 236 1.19 -28.84 6.22
N ALA A 237 0.44 -28.04 7.02
CA ALA A 237 -0.47 -28.52 8.10
C ALA A 237 -0.74 -27.57 9.32
N ASN A 238 -2.02 -27.57 9.77
CA ASN A 238 -2.59 -27.29 11.13
C ASN A 238 -2.99 -25.86 11.63
N GLU A 239 -4.27 -25.72 12.06
CA GLU A 239 -4.95 -24.54 12.65
C GLU A 239 -5.50 -24.84 14.08
N ASN A 240 -5.43 -23.91 15.07
CA ASN A 240 -6.46 -23.75 16.15
C ASN A 240 -6.27 -22.57 17.18
N GLN A 241 -7.19 -21.57 17.13
CA GLN A 241 -7.94 -20.90 18.23
C GLN A 241 -7.31 -20.14 19.45
N ARG A 242 -7.51 -18.79 19.57
CA ARG A 242 -8.45 -18.02 20.50
C ARG A 242 -8.23 -16.47 20.56
N ARG A 243 -8.99 -15.73 21.41
CA ARG A 243 -9.46 -14.32 21.20
C ARG A 243 -9.13 -13.26 22.30
N PRO A 244 -9.33 -11.92 22.06
CA PRO A 244 -8.65 -10.80 22.75
C PRO A 244 -9.52 -9.59 23.26
N SER A 245 -8.91 -8.46 23.70
CA SER A 245 -9.59 -7.15 23.92
C SER A 245 -8.79 -5.90 23.43
N LEU A 246 -9.21 -4.67 23.79
CA LEU A 246 -9.08 -3.38 23.04
C LEU A 246 -7.96 -2.43 23.59
N SER A 247 -7.67 -1.20 23.11
CA SER A 247 -8.42 -0.16 22.32
C SER A 247 -7.52 0.83 21.51
N SER A 248 -8.09 1.93 20.99
CA SER A 248 -7.59 2.87 19.94
C SER A 248 -6.83 4.15 20.37
N VAL A 249 -5.87 4.61 19.56
CA VAL A 249 -5.71 5.97 18.92
C VAL A 249 -4.45 5.97 18.01
N VAL A 250 -4.27 6.99 17.15
CA VAL A 250 -3.14 7.31 16.23
C VAL A 250 -3.24 6.76 14.80
N ARG A 251 -3.37 7.70 13.83
CA ARG A 251 -3.30 7.43 12.37
C ARG A 251 -2.51 8.52 11.60
N HIS A 252 -1.52 9.13 12.23
CA HIS A 252 -0.85 10.35 11.72
C HIS A 252 0.69 10.40 11.92
N LEU A 253 1.39 9.27 12.03
CA LEU A 253 2.86 9.25 12.26
C LEU A 253 3.70 8.67 11.11
N GLY A 254 3.30 8.90 9.85
CA GLY A 254 4.15 9.04 8.64
C GLY A 254 5.20 7.97 8.24
N ILE A 255 5.45 6.94 9.05
CA ILE A 255 6.56 5.99 8.90
C ILE A 255 6.06 4.59 8.50
N PHE A 256 4.76 4.33 8.67
CA PHE A 256 4.09 3.13 8.19
C PHE A 256 2.99 3.51 7.20
N ASP A 257 3.11 3.08 5.95
CA ASP A 257 1.96 3.05 5.05
C ASP A 257 1.13 1.80 5.39
N PRO A 258 -0.11 1.92 5.92
CA PRO A 258 -0.99 0.76 6.08
C PRO A 258 -1.36 0.13 4.73
N LYS A 259 -1.23 0.88 3.62
CA LYS A 259 -1.29 0.31 2.26
C LYS A 259 -0.01 -0.42 1.87
N TRP A 260 1.01 -0.56 2.74
CA TRP A 260 2.16 -1.44 2.53
C TRP A 260 2.26 -2.66 3.45
N ALA A 261 1.72 -2.63 4.67
CA ALA A 261 1.54 -3.86 5.46
C ALA A 261 0.81 -4.96 4.65
N ALA A 262 -0.20 -4.58 3.86
CA ALA A 262 -1.06 -5.45 3.04
C ALA A 262 -0.43 -6.19 1.81
N SER A 263 0.91 -6.31 1.63
CA SER A 263 1.51 -7.19 0.57
C SER A 263 2.68 -8.04 1.03
N LEU A 264 3.32 -7.71 2.14
CA LEU A 264 3.85 -8.81 2.93
C LEU A 264 2.68 -9.67 3.44
N ALA A 265 1.57 -8.99 3.79
CA ALA A 265 0.32 -9.56 4.30
C ALA A 265 -0.24 -10.82 3.66
N MET A 266 0.02 -11.17 2.40
CA MET A 266 -0.97 -11.95 1.64
C MET A 266 -0.68 -13.48 1.54
N ALA A 267 0.55 -13.92 1.25
CA ALA A 267 1.05 -15.32 1.06
C ALA A 267 0.26 -16.59 1.56
N SER A 268 -0.35 -16.66 2.75
CA SER A 268 -0.30 -17.92 3.54
C SER A 268 -1.38 -18.93 3.24
N ALA A 269 -2.16 -18.66 2.22
CA ALA A 269 -3.39 -19.37 2.04
C ALA A 269 -3.17 -20.70 1.30
N ALA A 270 -2.44 -20.70 0.19
CA ALA A 270 -2.42 -21.84 -0.72
C ALA A 270 -1.62 -23.08 -0.23
N ALA A 271 -1.21 -23.13 1.06
CA ALA A 271 -0.76 -24.35 1.74
C ALA A 271 -1.83 -25.47 1.86
N ALA A 272 -3.05 -25.25 1.34
CA ALA A 272 -4.17 -26.19 1.39
C ALA A 272 -4.85 -26.45 0.01
N GLY A 273 -4.23 -26.05 -1.10
CA GLY A 273 -4.75 -26.24 -2.45
C GLY A 273 -3.95 -27.25 -3.27
N ASN A 274 -4.62 -28.13 -4.02
CA ASN A 274 -3.98 -29.08 -4.96
C ASN A 274 -3.47 -28.40 -6.26
N GLY A 275 -3.19 -27.09 -6.24
CA GLY A 275 -2.77 -26.32 -7.41
C GLY A 275 -1.25 -26.35 -7.60
N THR A 276 -0.78 -26.94 -8.69
CA THR A 276 0.63 -26.87 -9.10
C THR A 276 0.94 -25.51 -9.71
N VAL A 277 1.31 -24.53 -8.88
CA VAL A 277 1.85 -23.23 -9.32
C VAL A 277 3.17 -23.49 -10.07
N THR A 278 3.17 -23.35 -11.40
CA THR A 278 4.39 -23.52 -12.22
C THR A 278 5.26 -22.26 -12.18
N ARG A 279 6.56 -22.39 -12.47
CA ARG A 279 7.46 -21.22 -12.58
C ARG A 279 6.97 -20.21 -13.63
N ASP A 280 6.32 -20.70 -14.68
CA ASP A 280 5.77 -19.88 -15.76
C ASP A 280 4.55 -19.05 -15.28
N SER A 281 3.69 -19.61 -14.43
CA SER A 281 2.56 -18.86 -13.82
C SER A 281 3.02 -17.68 -12.96
N VAL A 282 4.21 -17.81 -12.36
CA VAL A 282 4.87 -16.80 -11.56
C VAL A 282 5.53 -15.73 -12.43
N ALA A 283 6.19 -16.12 -13.53
CA ALA A 283 6.71 -15.18 -14.53
C ALA A 283 5.58 -14.34 -15.15
N ASP A 284 4.44 -14.96 -15.46
CA ASP A 284 3.24 -14.27 -15.95
C ASP A 284 2.72 -13.20 -14.98
N ALA A 285 2.68 -13.50 -13.68
CA ALA A 285 2.28 -12.55 -12.64
C ALA A 285 3.18 -11.29 -12.58
N MET A 286 4.46 -11.44 -12.94
CA MET A 286 5.43 -10.33 -12.98
C MET A 286 5.30 -9.46 -14.22
N ARG A 287 4.63 -9.91 -15.28
CA ARG A 287 4.46 -9.14 -16.54
C ARG A 287 3.78 -7.80 -16.29
N TRP A 288 2.84 -7.72 -15.35
CA TRP A 288 2.23 -6.45 -14.97
C TRP A 288 3.26 -5.48 -14.35
N ASP A 289 4.03 -5.94 -13.36
CA ASP A 289 5.07 -5.14 -12.69
C ASP A 289 6.17 -4.67 -13.65
N LEU A 290 6.53 -5.50 -14.64
CA LEU A 290 7.63 -5.24 -15.58
C LEU A 290 7.21 -4.40 -16.79
N TRP A 291 5.99 -4.54 -17.29
CA TRP A 291 5.59 -3.99 -18.60
C TRP A 291 4.47 -2.95 -18.56
N ASN A 292 3.60 -2.95 -17.54
CA ASN A 292 2.46 -2.03 -17.48
C ASN A 292 2.90 -0.63 -16.99
N PRO A 293 2.65 0.47 -17.72
CA PRO A 293 3.04 1.81 -17.31
C PRO A 293 2.44 2.26 -15.96
N TRP A 294 1.27 1.72 -15.58
CA TRP A 294 0.69 1.94 -14.25
C TRP A 294 1.61 1.46 -13.13
N ALA A 295 2.37 0.38 -13.32
CA ALA A 295 3.29 -0.12 -12.30
C ALA A 295 4.35 0.92 -11.93
N LEU A 296 4.89 1.65 -12.91
CA LEU A 296 5.83 2.76 -12.67
C LEU A 296 5.16 3.91 -11.90
N VAL A 297 3.96 4.32 -12.32
CA VAL A 297 3.22 5.42 -11.67
C VAL A 297 2.89 5.08 -10.22
N TYR A 298 2.48 3.85 -9.93
CA TYR A 298 2.18 3.42 -8.56
C TYR A 298 3.44 3.19 -7.72
N GLU A 299 4.56 2.75 -8.30
CA GLU A 299 5.83 2.60 -7.58
C GLU A 299 6.39 3.94 -7.09
N LEU A 300 6.18 5.05 -7.83
CA LEU A 300 6.60 6.38 -7.37
C LEU A 300 5.98 6.73 -6.00
N GLY A 301 4.69 6.42 -5.81
CA GLY A 301 3.94 6.60 -4.56
C GLY A 301 4.03 5.43 -3.57
N SER A 302 5.08 4.61 -3.65
CA SER A 302 5.25 3.37 -2.87
C SER A 302 6.50 3.38 -1.99
N SER A 303 6.41 2.89 -0.75
CA SER A 303 7.58 2.70 0.14
C SER A 303 8.45 1.51 -0.24
N HIS A 304 7.92 0.52 -0.98
CA HIS A 304 8.66 -0.65 -1.45
C HIS A 304 8.76 -0.65 -2.99
N PRO A 305 9.84 -1.18 -3.57
CA PRO A 305 9.96 -1.35 -5.01
C PRO A 305 9.04 -2.49 -5.49
N LEU A 306 8.76 -2.52 -6.80
CA LEU A 306 7.94 -3.58 -7.38
C LEU A 306 8.59 -4.96 -7.15
N PRO A 307 7.84 -6.00 -6.74
CA PRO A 307 8.41 -7.32 -6.43
C PRO A 307 9.25 -7.90 -7.59
N ALA A 308 8.81 -7.78 -8.84
CA ALA A 308 9.60 -8.21 -9.99
C ALA A 308 10.98 -7.51 -10.12
N LYS A 309 11.13 -6.28 -9.62
CA LYS A 309 12.42 -5.57 -9.59
C LYS A 309 13.33 -6.05 -8.46
N ARG A 310 12.78 -6.38 -7.29
CA ARG A 310 13.50 -7.06 -6.20
C ARG A 310 14.03 -8.41 -6.66
N LEU A 311 13.18 -9.21 -7.31
CA LEU A 311 13.57 -10.50 -7.89
C LEU A 311 14.68 -10.35 -8.93
N LYS A 312 14.58 -9.37 -9.85
CA LYS A 312 15.66 -9.09 -10.81
C LYS A 312 16.97 -8.63 -10.15
N ALA A 313 16.93 -8.04 -8.95
CA ALA A 313 18.12 -7.75 -8.15
C ALA A 313 18.66 -9.03 -7.48
N LEU A 314 17.80 -9.84 -6.87
CA LEU A 314 18.17 -11.12 -6.25
C LEU A 314 18.76 -12.12 -7.26
N SER A 315 18.25 -12.19 -8.49
CA SER A 315 18.85 -13.01 -9.57
C SER A 315 20.29 -12.59 -9.88
N ARG A 316 20.66 -11.31 -9.74
CA ARG A 316 22.05 -10.86 -9.89
C ARG A 316 22.92 -11.28 -8.71
N VAL A 317 22.38 -11.28 -7.50
CA VAL A 317 23.09 -11.79 -6.31
C VAL A 317 23.28 -13.30 -6.40
N ALA A 318 22.27 -14.04 -6.89
CA ALA A 318 22.37 -15.48 -7.17
C ALA A 318 23.52 -15.77 -8.16
N ILE A 319 23.55 -15.08 -9.30
CA ILE A 319 24.64 -15.22 -10.28
C ILE A 319 26.00 -14.86 -9.66
N ALA A 320 26.09 -13.80 -8.85
CA ALA A 320 27.32 -13.41 -8.17
C ALA A 320 27.78 -14.42 -7.09
N LEU A 321 26.88 -15.23 -6.56
CA LEU A 321 27.16 -16.35 -5.66
C LEU A 321 27.34 -17.70 -6.41
N GLY A 322 27.40 -17.69 -7.73
CA GLY A 322 27.55 -18.90 -8.56
C GLY A 322 26.29 -19.78 -8.63
N GLN A 323 25.13 -19.24 -8.27
CA GLN A 323 23.85 -19.93 -8.26
C GLN A 323 23.02 -19.61 -9.52
N THR A 324 22.29 -20.59 -10.03
CA THR A 324 21.26 -20.35 -11.05
C THR A 324 20.05 -19.65 -10.43
N PRO A 325 19.55 -18.53 -10.98
CA PRO A 325 18.32 -17.91 -10.49
C PRO A 325 17.11 -18.84 -10.65
N VAL A 326 16.22 -18.89 -9.65
CA VAL A 326 14.99 -19.71 -9.71
C VAL A 326 13.99 -19.18 -10.76
N TYR A 327 13.96 -17.87 -10.98
CA TYR A 327 13.07 -17.22 -11.95
C TYR A 327 13.88 -16.55 -13.05
N ASP A 328 13.57 -16.90 -14.30
CA ASP A 328 14.07 -16.20 -15.48
C ASP A 328 13.14 -15.02 -15.81
N LEU A 329 13.72 -13.83 -15.92
CA LEU A 329 13.04 -12.57 -16.25
C LEU A 329 13.68 -11.91 -17.49
N SER A 330 14.24 -12.74 -18.37
CA SER A 330 14.87 -12.33 -19.64
C SER A 330 13.89 -12.23 -20.82
N GLU A 331 12.65 -12.73 -20.68
CA GLU A 331 11.65 -12.71 -21.75
C GLU A 331 11.44 -11.29 -22.34
N PRO A 332 11.47 -11.15 -23.68
CA PRO A 332 11.18 -9.89 -24.32
C PRO A 332 9.69 -9.56 -24.20
N ARG A 333 9.39 -8.27 -24.02
CA ARG A 333 8.03 -7.74 -23.98
C ARG A 333 7.35 -7.93 -25.35
N PRO A 334 6.20 -8.64 -25.45
CA PRO A 334 5.57 -8.95 -26.73
C PRO A 334 4.76 -7.79 -27.34
N GLU A 335 4.19 -6.91 -26.51
CA GLU A 335 3.31 -5.82 -26.95
C GLU A 335 3.46 -4.53 -26.11
N SER A 336 3.00 -3.39 -26.64
CA SER A 336 2.87 -2.16 -25.86
C SER A 336 1.64 -2.22 -24.95
N TYR A 337 1.69 -1.47 -23.85
CA TYR A 337 0.59 -1.25 -22.88
C TYR A 337 0.35 0.25 -22.65
N TRP A 338 0.94 1.11 -23.48
CA TRP A 338 0.81 2.56 -23.37
C TRP A 338 -0.56 3.04 -23.86
N ASP A 339 -1.18 2.35 -24.81
CA ASP A 339 -2.48 2.72 -25.37
C ASP A 339 -3.60 2.49 -24.33
N GLU A 340 -3.56 1.36 -23.61
CA GLU A 340 -4.44 1.12 -22.46
C GLU A 340 -4.18 2.12 -21.33
N PHE A 341 -2.92 2.46 -21.04
CA PHE A 341 -2.57 3.45 -20.02
C PHE A 341 -3.12 4.85 -20.35
N VAL A 342 -2.95 5.33 -21.58
CA VAL A 342 -3.48 6.63 -22.03
C VAL A 342 -5.01 6.60 -22.02
N GLY A 343 -5.64 5.52 -22.48
CA GLY A 343 -7.09 5.35 -22.42
C GLY A 343 -7.62 5.39 -20.99
N ASP A 344 -6.96 4.71 -20.05
CA ASP A 344 -7.33 4.70 -18.63
C ASP A 344 -7.14 6.08 -17.99
N LEU A 345 -6.09 6.83 -18.36
CA LEU A 345 -5.83 8.19 -17.89
C LEU A 345 -6.92 9.17 -18.37
N LEU A 346 -7.32 9.09 -19.65
CA LEU A 346 -8.43 9.86 -20.21
C LEU A 346 -9.72 9.58 -19.45
N VAL A 347 -10.06 8.30 -19.23
CA VAL A 347 -11.25 7.89 -18.45
C VAL A 347 -11.19 8.41 -17.00
N ALA A 348 -10.02 8.40 -16.36
CA ALA A 348 -9.85 8.93 -15.01
C ALA A 348 -10.09 10.46 -14.96
N ALA A 349 -9.69 11.19 -16.01
CA ALA A 349 -9.83 12.64 -16.13
C ALA A 349 -11.26 13.12 -16.47
N MET A 350 -12.13 12.25 -17.02
CA MET A 350 -13.48 12.65 -17.50
C MET A 350 -14.33 13.47 -16.53
N PRO A 351 -14.38 13.21 -15.21
CA PRO A 351 -15.13 14.06 -14.28
C PRO A 351 -14.57 15.49 -14.18
N GLY A 352 -13.24 15.64 -14.28
CA GLY A 352 -12.57 16.95 -14.29
C GLY A 352 -12.78 17.70 -15.61
N VAL A 353 -12.74 16.99 -16.74
CA VAL A 353 -13.10 17.55 -18.05
C VAL A 353 -14.56 18.03 -18.05
N GLY A 354 -15.49 17.21 -17.55
CA GLY A 354 -16.90 17.57 -17.38
C GLY A 354 -17.11 18.80 -16.50
N PHE A 355 -16.33 18.95 -15.43
CA PHE A 355 -16.34 20.14 -14.58
C PHE A 355 -15.84 21.40 -15.31
N VAL A 356 -14.70 21.33 -16.01
CA VAL A 356 -14.14 22.48 -16.76
C VAL A 356 -15.08 22.91 -17.90
N VAL A 357 -15.59 21.96 -18.69
CA VAL A 357 -16.56 22.24 -19.76
C VAL A 357 -17.85 22.82 -19.18
N GLY A 358 -18.35 22.26 -18.07
CA GLY A 358 -19.54 22.75 -17.36
C GLY A 358 -19.37 24.16 -16.81
N LEU A 359 -18.19 24.52 -16.29
CA LEU A 359 -17.89 25.90 -15.86
C LEU A 359 -17.85 26.86 -17.05
N GLY A 360 -17.31 26.43 -18.21
CA GLY A 360 -17.35 27.21 -19.44
C GLY A 360 -18.77 27.47 -19.92
N ALA A 361 -19.62 26.44 -19.91
CA ALA A 361 -21.04 26.55 -20.26
C ALA A 361 -21.81 27.47 -19.30
N LEU A 362 -21.58 27.35 -17.99
CA LEU A 362 -22.13 28.25 -16.98
C LEU A 362 -21.70 29.71 -17.21
N ALA A 363 -20.41 29.96 -17.44
CA ALA A 363 -19.88 31.30 -17.67
C ALA A 363 -20.45 31.94 -18.95
N TYR A 364 -20.60 31.15 -20.02
CA TYR A 364 -21.20 31.60 -21.28
C TYR A 364 -22.69 31.93 -21.12
N LEU A 365 -23.47 31.03 -20.53
CA LEU A 365 -24.91 31.24 -20.33
C LEU A 365 -25.21 32.37 -19.32
N ALA A 366 -24.34 32.59 -18.33
CA ALA A 366 -24.44 33.71 -17.41
C ALA A 366 -24.26 35.08 -18.11
N GLN A 367 -23.46 35.18 -19.17
CA GLN A 367 -23.34 36.42 -19.97
C GLN A 367 -24.64 36.76 -20.71
N ALA A 368 -25.44 35.75 -21.05
CA ALA A 368 -26.77 35.91 -21.63
C ALA A 368 -27.89 36.06 -20.57
N GLY A 369 -27.55 36.17 -19.28
CA GLY A 369 -28.51 36.22 -18.17
C GLY A 369 -29.11 34.86 -17.77
N LEU A 370 -28.83 33.79 -18.51
CA LEU A 370 -29.39 32.44 -18.34
C LEU A 370 -28.65 31.62 -17.26
N VAL A 371 -28.44 32.20 -16.08
CA VAL A 371 -27.63 31.61 -15.00
C VAL A 371 -28.18 30.24 -14.55
N VAL A 372 -29.50 30.09 -14.47
CA VAL A 372 -30.14 28.82 -14.06
C VAL A 372 -29.85 27.71 -15.08
N ALA A 373 -29.98 28.00 -16.38
CA ALA A 373 -29.60 27.06 -17.44
C ALA A 373 -28.10 26.73 -17.39
N GLY A 374 -27.24 27.72 -17.09
CA GLY A 374 -25.82 27.52 -16.86
C GLY A 374 -25.50 26.55 -15.72
N ILE A 375 -26.24 26.63 -14.61
CA ILE A 375 -26.11 25.68 -13.49
C ILE A 375 -26.52 24.27 -13.92
N GLY A 376 -27.64 24.15 -14.65
CA GLY A 376 -28.09 22.87 -15.21
C GLY A 376 -27.06 22.24 -16.16
N ALA A 377 -26.46 23.04 -17.04
CA ALA A 377 -25.38 22.62 -17.93
C ALA A 377 -24.14 22.13 -17.16
N LEU A 378 -23.71 22.83 -16.10
CA LEU A 378 -22.61 22.40 -15.24
C LEU A 378 -22.88 21.01 -14.62
N PHE A 379 -24.06 20.81 -14.02
CA PHE A 379 -24.43 19.50 -13.45
C PHE A 379 -24.50 18.40 -14.50
N LEU A 380 -25.00 18.69 -15.71
CA LEU A 380 -25.07 17.73 -16.81
C LEU A 380 -23.68 17.34 -17.32
N CYS A 381 -22.76 18.29 -17.51
CA CYS A 381 -21.39 18.00 -17.94
C CYS A 381 -20.58 17.23 -16.89
N VAL A 382 -20.70 17.59 -15.61
CA VAL A 382 -20.08 16.83 -14.49
C VAL A 382 -20.68 15.42 -14.41
N GLY A 383 -22.00 15.30 -14.51
CA GLY A 383 -22.70 14.01 -14.52
C GLY A 383 -22.24 13.12 -15.67
N ALA A 384 -22.16 13.65 -16.89
CA ALA A 384 -21.67 12.91 -18.05
C ALA A 384 -20.22 12.41 -17.85
N GLY A 385 -19.33 13.26 -17.33
CA GLY A 385 -17.95 12.86 -16.99
C GLY A 385 -17.88 11.74 -15.93
N LEU A 386 -18.75 11.80 -14.92
CA LEU A 386 -18.90 10.74 -13.91
C LEU A 386 -19.46 9.44 -14.50
N VAL A 387 -20.48 9.52 -15.37
CA VAL A 387 -21.09 8.36 -16.04
C VAL A 387 -20.09 7.67 -16.98
N ILE A 388 -19.34 8.41 -17.79
CA ILE A 388 -18.30 7.85 -18.67
C ILE A 388 -17.25 7.10 -17.83
N ARG A 389 -16.77 7.72 -16.75
CA ARG A 389 -15.83 7.07 -15.83
C ARG A 389 -16.44 5.83 -15.19
N LEU A 390 -17.68 5.88 -14.72
CA LEU A 390 -18.37 4.75 -14.10
C LEU A 390 -18.51 3.56 -15.06
N LEU A 391 -19.03 3.77 -16.27
CA LEU A 391 -19.28 2.72 -17.26
C LEU A 391 -17.98 2.03 -17.72
N LYS A 392 -16.86 2.76 -17.77
CA LYS A 392 -15.54 2.20 -18.09
C LYS A 392 -14.85 1.57 -16.88
N SER A 393 -15.04 2.11 -15.67
CA SER A 393 -14.39 1.61 -14.45
C SER A 393 -15.12 0.43 -13.80
N TYR A 394 -16.38 0.19 -14.17
CA TYR A 394 -17.24 -0.89 -13.70
C TYR A 394 -17.98 -1.49 -14.91
N PRO A 395 -17.29 -2.26 -15.77
CA PRO A 395 -17.90 -2.86 -16.95
C PRO A 395 -19.01 -3.82 -16.52
N ASN A 396 -20.17 -3.69 -17.16
CA ASN A 396 -21.27 -4.63 -17.01
C ASN A 396 -20.92 -5.91 -17.78
N GLY A 397 -20.80 -7.04 -17.09
CA GLY A 397 -20.54 -8.34 -17.68
C GLY A 397 -20.86 -9.46 -16.69
N PRO A 398 -20.88 -10.73 -17.14
CA PRO A 398 -21.03 -11.86 -16.24
C PRO A 398 -19.83 -11.92 -15.29
N TYR A 399 -20.09 -12.06 -13.97
CA TYR A 399 -19.06 -12.35 -12.98
C TYR A 399 -18.56 -13.79 -13.17
N ALA A 400 -17.68 -13.98 -14.15
CA ALA A 400 -17.14 -15.28 -14.52
C ALA A 400 -16.41 -15.91 -13.33
N ALA A 401 -16.55 -17.23 -13.17
CA ALA A 401 -15.75 -17.97 -12.21
C ALA A 401 -14.27 -17.86 -12.61
N ARG A 402 -13.43 -17.43 -11.68
CA ARG A 402 -11.98 -17.28 -11.86
C ARG A 402 -11.26 -17.92 -10.67
N SER A 403 -9.98 -18.23 -10.85
CA SER A 403 -9.05 -18.47 -9.74
C SER A 403 -8.19 -17.24 -9.48
N VAL A 404 -7.60 -17.13 -8.29
CA VAL A 404 -6.62 -16.10 -7.94
C VAL A 404 -5.48 -16.09 -8.96
N GLU A 405 -4.88 -17.23 -9.25
CA GLU A 405 -3.79 -17.35 -10.24
C GLU A 405 -4.22 -16.78 -11.60
N SER A 406 -5.43 -17.13 -12.08
CA SER A 406 -5.93 -16.65 -13.37
C SER A 406 -6.12 -15.13 -13.43
N LEU A 407 -6.41 -14.47 -12.29
CA LEU A 407 -6.51 -13.01 -12.22
C LEU A 407 -5.15 -12.36 -12.08
N VAL A 408 -4.26 -12.93 -11.26
CA VAL A 408 -2.93 -12.39 -10.98
C VAL A 408 -2.05 -12.35 -12.23
N ARG A 409 -2.27 -13.28 -13.18
CA ARG A 409 -1.59 -13.35 -14.49
C ARG A 409 -2.08 -12.33 -15.53
N GLU A 410 -3.16 -11.59 -15.30
CA GLU A 410 -3.75 -10.65 -16.29
C GLU A 410 -2.96 -9.31 -16.36
N PRO A 411 -2.24 -9.00 -17.46
CA PRO A 411 -1.39 -7.81 -17.52
C PRO A 411 -2.15 -6.53 -17.90
N LYS A 412 -3.30 -6.66 -18.58
CA LYS A 412 -4.12 -5.53 -19.07
C LYS A 412 -5.17 -5.04 -18.05
N VAL A 413 -4.74 -4.87 -16.80
CA VAL A 413 -5.58 -4.44 -15.67
C VAL A 413 -4.95 -3.22 -14.98
N SER A 414 -5.78 -2.35 -14.40
CA SER A 414 -5.33 -1.16 -13.66
C SER A 414 -6.28 -0.81 -12.51
N GLY A 415 -6.10 0.34 -11.87
CA GLY A 415 -7.09 0.91 -10.96
C GLY A 415 -8.37 1.38 -11.67
N VAL A 416 -8.33 1.66 -12.97
CA VAL A 416 -9.49 2.06 -13.79
C VAL A 416 -10.08 0.84 -14.49
N ARG A 417 -9.27 0.14 -15.27
CA ARG A 417 -9.63 -1.05 -16.06
C ARG A 417 -9.62 -2.29 -15.18
N CYS A 418 -10.79 -2.85 -14.94
CA CYS A 418 -10.98 -4.00 -14.07
C CYS A 418 -11.63 -5.18 -14.79
N ILE A 419 -11.52 -6.37 -14.20
CA ILE A 419 -12.15 -7.60 -14.70
C ILE A 419 -13.28 -8.01 -13.73
N PRO A 420 -14.55 -8.08 -14.16
CA PRO A 420 -15.61 -8.59 -13.30
C PRO A 420 -15.40 -10.10 -13.05
N CYS A 421 -15.39 -10.51 -11.79
CA CYS A 421 -15.06 -11.88 -11.41
C CYS A 421 -15.92 -12.39 -10.24
N ARG A 422 -16.08 -13.72 -10.20
CA ARG A 422 -16.59 -14.47 -9.05
C ARG A 422 -15.47 -15.37 -8.56
N LEU A 423 -15.06 -15.16 -7.31
CA LEU A 423 -14.10 -16.02 -6.61
C LEU A 423 -14.82 -16.83 -5.54
N GLN A 424 -14.41 -18.09 -5.38
CA GLN A 424 -14.92 -18.98 -4.34
C GLN A 424 -13.74 -19.47 -3.52
N GLY A 425 -13.84 -19.39 -2.19
CA GLY A 425 -12.72 -19.64 -1.31
C GLY A 425 -13.05 -19.54 0.16
N ARG A 426 -12.05 -19.65 1.04
CA ARG A 426 -12.18 -19.50 2.49
C ARG A 426 -11.58 -18.16 2.94
N ILE A 427 -12.25 -17.42 3.81
CA ILE A 427 -11.70 -16.16 4.35
C ILE A 427 -10.68 -16.51 5.43
N ILE A 428 -9.41 -16.17 5.20
CA ILE A 428 -8.27 -16.60 6.05
C ILE A 428 -7.86 -15.57 7.10
N GLY A 429 -8.15 -14.30 6.87
CA GLY A 429 -7.65 -13.23 7.72
C GLY A 429 -8.06 -11.84 7.25
N ARG A 430 -7.40 -10.84 7.84
CA ARG A 430 -7.65 -9.41 7.59
C ARG A 430 -6.61 -8.84 6.65
N GLY A 431 -7.01 -8.00 5.69
CA GLY A 431 -6.11 -7.37 4.71
C GLY A 431 -4.95 -6.57 5.33
N ILE A 432 -5.02 -6.21 6.62
CA ILE A 432 -3.85 -5.79 7.40
C ILE A 432 -3.78 -6.74 8.62
N PRO A 433 -2.79 -7.65 8.69
CA PRO A 433 -2.71 -8.66 9.75
C PRO A 433 -2.60 -8.05 11.14
N GLY A 434 -3.36 -8.59 12.10
CA GLY A 434 -3.35 -8.13 13.50
C GLY A 434 -4.01 -6.77 13.77
N LEU A 435 -4.37 -6.00 12.73
CA LEU A 435 -5.06 -4.72 12.86
C LEU A 435 -6.56 -4.94 13.10
N PHE A 436 -7.01 -4.76 14.35
CA PHE A 436 -8.35 -5.15 14.77
C PHE A 436 -9.51 -4.44 14.04
N TYR A 437 -9.27 -3.28 13.43
CA TYR A 437 -10.26 -2.52 12.65
C TYR A 437 -10.00 -2.55 11.14
N SER A 438 -9.12 -3.43 10.64
CA SER A 438 -8.95 -3.59 9.19
C SER A 438 -10.27 -4.03 8.56
N LYS A 439 -10.75 -3.23 7.59
CA LYS A 439 -12.01 -3.45 6.88
C LYS A 439 -11.89 -4.54 5.83
N ASP A 440 -10.68 -4.73 5.31
CA ASP A 440 -10.40 -5.61 4.19
C ASP A 440 -10.25 -7.06 4.68
N LEU A 441 -10.70 -7.99 3.86
CA LEU A 441 -10.62 -9.43 4.13
C LEU A 441 -9.64 -10.07 3.14
N VAL A 442 -9.11 -11.24 3.45
CA VAL A 442 -8.34 -12.03 2.48
C VAL A 442 -9.00 -13.37 2.24
N LEU A 443 -9.22 -13.69 0.96
CA LEU A 443 -9.86 -14.92 0.50
C LEU A 443 -8.84 -15.85 -0.14
N ARG A 444 -8.89 -17.11 0.26
CA ARG A 444 -8.11 -18.26 -0.21
C ARG A 444 -8.89 -19.09 -1.21
N ASP A 445 -8.36 -19.35 -2.40
CA ASP A 445 -8.79 -20.49 -3.22
C ASP A 445 -7.69 -21.57 -3.30
N GLY A 446 -7.88 -22.58 -4.17
CA GLY A 446 -6.92 -23.67 -4.34
C GLY A 446 -5.66 -23.33 -5.15
N SER A 447 -5.58 -22.12 -5.72
CA SER A 447 -4.43 -21.60 -6.49
C SER A 447 -3.67 -20.50 -5.74
N GLY A 448 -4.32 -19.84 -4.78
CA GLY A 448 -3.75 -18.69 -4.12
C GLY A 448 -4.71 -17.93 -3.19
N PHE A 449 -4.38 -16.67 -2.94
CA PHE A 449 -5.24 -15.74 -2.22
C PHE A 449 -5.26 -14.33 -2.82
N ILE A 450 -6.27 -13.56 -2.43
CA ILE A 450 -6.39 -12.16 -2.82
C ILE A 450 -7.06 -11.33 -1.72
N THR A 451 -6.67 -10.06 -1.64
CA THR A 451 -7.34 -9.08 -0.78
C THR A 451 -8.70 -8.71 -1.38
N LEU A 452 -9.75 -8.79 -0.56
CA LEU A 452 -11.09 -8.31 -0.85
C LEU A 452 -11.25 -6.91 -0.25
N ASP A 453 -11.34 -5.90 -1.11
CA ASP A 453 -11.48 -4.49 -0.72
C ASP A 453 -12.94 -4.18 -0.41
N TYR A 454 -13.27 -4.17 0.88
CA TYR A 454 -14.62 -3.87 1.38
C TYR A 454 -14.79 -2.35 1.52
N ARG A 455 -15.74 -1.75 0.79
CA ARG A 455 -15.98 -0.29 0.86
C ARG A 455 -17.44 0.07 0.95
N GLN A 456 -17.74 0.99 1.85
CA GLN A 456 -19.02 1.68 1.95
C GLN A 456 -18.90 3.17 1.57
N PRO A 457 -20.02 3.81 1.18
CA PRO A 457 -20.02 5.24 0.83
C PRO A 457 -19.50 6.17 1.93
N LEU A 458 -19.63 5.77 3.20
CA LEU A 458 -19.16 6.53 4.36
C LEU A 458 -18.03 5.76 5.07
N ARG A 459 -16.86 6.38 5.18
CA ARG A 459 -15.63 5.78 5.76
C ARG A 459 -15.76 5.34 7.23
N ILE A 460 -16.78 5.80 7.95
CA ILE A 460 -17.09 5.33 9.31
C ILE A 460 -17.69 3.91 9.29
N LEU A 461 -18.47 3.57 8.25
CA LEU A 461 -19.07 2.24 8.10
C LEU A 461 -18.00 1.19 7.79
N ASP A 462 -16.98 1.55 6.99
CA ASP A 462 -15.78 0.74 6.77
C ASP A 462 -15.11 0.35 8.11
N TRP A 463 -14.93 1.35 8.99
CA TRP A 463 -14.27 1.17 10.28
C TRP A 463 -15.12 0.34 11.24
N LEU A 464 -16.44 0.59 11.29
CA LEU A 464 -17.39 -0.20 12.09
C LEU A 464 -17.40 -1.67 11.63
N PHE A 465 -17.41 -1.93 10.32
CA PHE A 465 -17.32 -3.28 9.77
C PHE A 465 -16.01 -3.96 10.20
N GLY A 466 -14.87 -3.29 9.99
CA GLY A 466 -13.56 -3.81 10.37
C GLY A 466 -13.45 -4.13 11.86
N ALA A 467 -13.94 -3.24 12.72
CA ALA A 467 -13.85 -3.39 14.17
C ALA A 467 -14.78 -4.51 14.71
N PHE A 468 -16.04 -4.57 14.26
CA PHE A 468 -17.07 -5.38 14.91
C PHE A 468 -17.56 -6.60 14.13
N LEU A 469 -17.37 -6.65 12.80
CA LEU A 469 -17.97 -7.68 11.93
C LEU A 469 -16.94 -8.52 11.19
N ALA A 470 -15.85 -7.94 10.70
CA ALA A 470 -14.83 -8.64 9.91
C ALA A 470 -14.24 -9.88 10.62
N HIS A 471 -14.10 -9.85 11.95
CA HIS A 471 -13.60 -11.02 12.71
C HIS A 471 -14.57 -12.21 12.75
N LYS A 472 -15.85 -12.00 12.41
CA LYS A 472 -16.88 -13.04 12.40
C LYS A 472 -16.88 -13.84 11.09
N THR A 473 -16.28 -13.30 10.04
CA THR A 473 -16.21 -13.94 8.72
C THR A 473 -14.91 -14.71 8.51
N ILE A 474 -13.91 -14.54 9.37
CA ILE A 474 -12.64 -15.30 9.30
C ILE A 474 -12.91 -16.76 9.65
N GLY A 475 -12.48 -17.67 8.78
CA GLY A 475 -12.70 -19.11 8.85
C GLY A 475 -13.86 -19.62 7.99
N GLU A 476 -14.74 -18.75 7.51
CA GLU A 476 -15.89 -19.11 6.67
C GLU A 476 -15.51 -19.38 5.21
N ASP A 477 -16.19 -20.34 4.59
CA ASP A 477 -16.26 -20.46 3.13
C ASP A 477 -17.14 -19.34 2.57
N ALA A 478 -16.70 -18.72 1.48
CA ALA A 478 -17.30 -17.53 0.91
C ALA A 478 -17.26 -17.53 -0.64
N VAL A 479 -18.27 -16.92 -1.25
CA VAL A 479 -18.29 -16.58 -2.67
C VAL A 479 -18.29 -15.06 -2.81
N ALA A 480 -17.20 -14.51 -3.32
CA ALA A 480 -17.02 -13.08 -3.53
C ALA A 480 -17.33 -12.70 -4.98
N TYR A 481 -18.15 -11.66 -5.14
CA TYR A 481 -18.49 -11.02 -6.41
C TYR A 481 -17.91 -9.61 -6.42
N GLY A 482 -17.26 -9.22 -7.51
CA GLY A 482 -16.70 -7.89 -7.62
C GLY A 482 -15.83 -7.69 -8.85
N TRP A 483 -14.98 -6.69 -8.78
CA TRP A 483 -14.09 -6.30 -9.87
C TRP A 483 -12.64 -6.45 -9.45
N TYR A 484 -11.94 -7.38 -10.11
CA TYR A 484 -10.50 -7.51 -9.97
C TYR A 484 -9.81 -6.25 -10.54
N ARG A 485 -9.01 -5.61 -9.69
CA ARG A 485 -8.18 -4.45 -10.02
C ARG A 485 -6.73 -4.77 -9.70
N ARG A 486 -5.83 -4.15 -10.47
CA ARG A 486 -4.39 -4.27 -10.25
C ARG A 486 -3.79 -2.89 -9.96
N SER A 487 -3.19 -2.82 -8.78
CA SER A 487 -2.18 -1.86 -8.38
C SER A 487 -0.88 -2.67 -8.13
N PRO A 488 0.17 -2.15 -7.46
CA PRO A 488 1.26 -3.00 -6.97
C PRO A 488 0.77 -4.18 -6.12
N ARG A 489 -0.45 -4.08 -5.55
CA ARG A 489 -1.23 -5.24 -5.08
C ARG A 489 -2.38 -5.61 -6.02
N PRO A 490 -2.62 -6.92 -6.25
CA PRO A 490 -3.91 -7.42 -6.71
C PRO A 490 -4.96 -7.29 -5.61
N TYR A 491 -6.17 -6.86 -5.98
CA TYR A 491 -7.33 -6.91 -5.08
C TYR A 491 -8.64 -7.06 -5.88
N VAL A 492 -9.68 -7.56 -5.22
CA VAL A 492 -11.05 -7.53 -5.76
C VAL A 492 -11.80 -6.43 -5.01
N GLU A 493 -12.22 -5.39 -5.73
CA GLU A 493 -13.19 -4.42 -5.22
C GLU A 493 -14.54 -5.12 -5.10
N LEU A 494 -15.04 -5.28 -3.87
CA LEU A 494 -16.24 -6.06 -3.61
C LEU A 494 -17.51 -5.35 -4.11
N LEU A 495 -18.38 -6.13 -4.74
CA LEU A 495 -19.81 -5.85 -4.84
C LEU A 495 -20.56 -6.54 -3.69
N SER A 496 -20.36 -7.85 -3.54
CA SER A 496 -20.88 -8.61 -2.41
C SER A 496 -20.06 -9.87 -2.09
N VAL A 497 -20.23 -10.40 -0.89
CA VAL A 497 -19.67 -11.67 -0.43
C VAL A 497 -20.77 -12.47 0.27
N SER A 498 -21.09 -13.65 -0.26
CA SER A 498 -22.02 -14.59 0.35
C SER A 498 -21.25 -15.60 1.20
N LEU A 499 -21.61 -15.75 2.47
CA LEU A 499 -20.98 -16.69 3.40
C LEU A 499 -21.76 -18.01 3.48
N LYS A 500 -21.05 -19.14 3.55
CA LYS A 500 -21.65 -20.49 3.63
C LYS A 500 -22.38 -20.71 4.95
N GLY A 501 -21.88 -20.20 6.07
CA GLY A 501 -22.57 -20.16 7.37
C GLY A 501 -23.81 -19.25 7.41
N GLY A 502 -24.15 -18.58 6.30
CA GLY A 502 -25.29 -17.67 6.18
C GLY A 502 -24.91 -16.20 6.31
N GLY A 503 -25.67 -15.35 5.62
CA GLY A 503 -25.44 -13.91 5.55
C GLY A 503 -24.70 -13.47 4.28
N GLU A 504 -25.01 -12.25 3.84
CA GLU A 504 -24.40 -11.62 2.67
C GLU A 504 -23.87 -10.24 3.06
N LEU A 505 -22.59 -10.00 2.81
CA LEU A 505 -21.98 -8.69 2.95
C LEU A 505 -22.09 -7.95 1.61
N ARG A 506 -22.78 -6.80 1.58
CA ARG A 506 -22.91 -5.96 0.38
C ARG A 506 -22.12 -4.66 0.52
N CYS A 507 -21.43 -4.26 -0.54
CA CYS A 507 -20.71 -3.00 -0.63
C CYS A 507 -21.53 -1.99 -1.45
N HIS A 508 -21.91 -0.86 -0.85
CA HIS A 508 -22.79 0.12 -1.48
C HIS A 508 -22.05 1.23 -2.24
N THR A 509 -20.71 1.19 -2.27
CA THR A 509 -19.87 2.20 -2.96
C THR A 509 -20.18 2.32 -4.45
N TYR A 510 -20.23 1.20 -5.18
CA TYR A 510 -20.60 1.21 -6.61
C TYR A 510 -22.03 1.74 -6.83
N LEU A 511 -22.99 1.31 -6.01
CA LEU A 511 -24.37 1.77 -6.10
C LEU A 511 -24.47 3.29 -5.86
N CYS A 512 -23.78 3.81 -4.85
CA CYS A 512 -23.72 5.24 -4.54
C CYS A 512 -23.05 6.04 -5.65
N ALA A 513 -21.91 5.58 -6.18
CA ALA A 513 -21.24 6.21 -7.31
C ALA A 513 -22.15 6.26 -8.55
N ARG A 514 -22.92 5.19 -8.80
CA ARG A 514 -23.93 5.13 -9.87
C ARG A 514 -25.07 6.12 -9.64
N THR A 515 -25.63 6.19 -8.43
CA THR A 515 -26.73 7.13 -8.12
C THR A 515 -26.27 8.59 -8.17
N VAL A 516 -25.03 8.90 -7.77
CA VAL A 516 -24.47 10.26 -7.87
C VAL A 516 -24.24 10.64 -9.33
N ALA A 517 -23.61 9.76 -10.12
CA ALA A 517 -23.32 10.04 -11.54
C ALA A 517 -24.60 10.33 -12.35
N TRP A 518 -25.60 9.44 -12.25
CA TRP A 518 -26.89 9.62 -12.94
C TRP A 518 -27.75 10.72 -12.30
N GLY A 519 -27.66 10.92 -10.98
CA GLY A 519 -28.34 11.99 -10.27
C GLY A 519 -27.89 13.38 -10.73
N CYS A 520 -26.58 13.58 -10.96
CA CYS A 520 -26.06 14.81 -11.55
C CYS A 520 -26.61 15.05 -12.97
N CYS A 521 -26.67 14.01 -13.82
CA CYS A 521 -27.29 14.12 -15.14
C CYS A 521 -28.78 14.50 -15.07
N ALA A 522 -29.55 13.81 -14.22
CA ALA A 522 -30.98 14.04 -14.08
C ALA A 522 -31.30 15.42 -13.50
N LEU A 523 -30.53 15.87 -12.49
CA LEU A 523 -30.64 17.21 -11.92
C LEU A 523 -30.29 18.27 -12.98
N GLY A 524 -29.18 18.10 -13.71
CA GLY A 524 -28.76 19.03 -14.75
C GLY A 524 -29.80 19.17 -15.87
N ALA A 525 -30.34 18.05 -16.35
CA ALA A 525 -31.41 18.02 -17.34
C ALA A 525 -32.72 18.66 -16.81
N GLY A 526 -33.12 18.36 -15.57
CA GLY A 526 -34.31 18.95 -14.94
C GLY A 526 -34.21 20.47 -14.77
N VAL A 527 -33.03 20.96 -14.34
CA VAL A 527 -32.76 22.40 -14.22
C VAL A 527 -32.74 23.09 -15.58
N LEU A 528 -32.17 22.47 -16.62
CA LEU A 528 -32.21 22.99 -17.99
C LEU A 528 -33.64 23.08 -18.53
N LEU A 529 -34.46 22.04 -18.35
CA LEU A 529 -35.86 22.04 -18.78
C LEU A 529 -36.69 23.10 -18.04
N ALA A 530 -36.49 23.25 -16.73
CA ALA A 530 -37.14 24.30 -15.94
C ALA A 530 -36.72 25.72 -16.39
N ALA A 531 -35.45 25.91 -16.76
CA ALA A 531 -34.93 27.19 -17.24
C ALA A 531 -35.36 27.56 -18.67
N VAL A 532 -35.93 26.63 -19.44
CA VAL A 532 -36.54 26.88 -20.76
C VAL A 532 -38.05 27.14 -20.65
N ALA A 533 -38.67 26.78 -19.52
CA ALA A 533 -40.08 27.02 -19.22
C ALA A 533 -40.33 28.35 -18.47
N LEU A 534 -39.27 29.10 -18.16
CA LEU A 534 -39.26 30.42 -17.50
C LEU A 534 -38.81 31.50 -18.50
#